data_AF-I4YLZ2-F1
#
_entry.id   AF-I4YLZ2-F1
#
_cell.length_a   1.000
_cell.length_b   1.000
_cell.length_c   1.000
_cell.angle_alpha   90.00
_cell.angle_beta   90.00
_cell.angle_gamma   90.00
#
_symmetry.space_group_name_H-M   'P 1'
#
loop_
_entity.id
_entity.type
_entity.pdbx_description
1 polymer ?
#
loop_
_entity_poly.entity_id
_entity_poly.type
_entity_poly.pdbx_seq_one_letter_code
_entity_poly.pdbx_strand_id
1 'polypeptide(L)'
;MRFRLALCGILLCWGPAMADPGASSESVEHALCRLIEGAARSQRIPHDLLTKLIWQESSFRPHVVSPAGAQGIAQFMPGTARERGLIDPFDPEQAIPKAAEFIAHLSEQFGNLGLAAAAYNGGPARVTSWLAGQGGLPAETRNYVIAVTGRSAEDWAADAKERKSTDWDSSGQTCQQIVATLRIPGRGETIEAPFAPWGVQLAGNFSKAQALATFRRTSQAYASLLKDVRPMIIGTRLRYRGTRTFYRVRAPAETRQAAEQLCRNIRTAGGSCIVLPS
;
A
#
# COMPACT_ATOMS: atom_id res chain seq x y z
N MET A 1 37.30 56.34 63.87
CA MET A 1 36.03 55.70 64.28
C MET A 1 35.32 55.17 63.04
N ARG A 2 34.67 54.01 63.16
CA ARG A 2 34.44 53.00 62.12
C ARG A 2 33.38 53.39 61.06
N PHE A 3 33.73 53.29 59.77
CA PHE A 3 32.78 53.24 58.65
C PHE A 3 32.17 51.83 58.56
N ARG A 4 30.84 51.71 58.56
CA ARG A 4 30.12 50.46 58.26
C ARG A 4 29.72 50.47 56.78
N LEU A 5 30.36 49.63 55.97
CA LEU A 5 29.82 49.23 54.66
C LEU A 5 28.73 48.17 54.89
N ALA A 6 27.54 48.39 54.36
CA ALA A 6 26.50 47.37 54.20
C ALA A 6 26.66 46.72 52.82
N LEU A 7 27.06 45.45 52.79
CA LEU A 7 26.98 44.62 51.58
C LEU A 7 25.57 44.00 51.53
N CYS A 8 24.76 44.41 50.55
CA CYS A 8 23.53 43.72 50.20
C CYS A 8 23.88 42.59 49.22
N GLY A 9 23.92 41.36 49.70
CA GLY A 9 24.19 40.18 48.87
C GLY A 9 22.96 39.81 48.04
N ILE A 10 23.07 39.94 46.72
CA ILE A 10 22.11 39.36 45.78
C ILE A 10 22.36 37.84 45.76
N LEU A 11 21.45 37.08 46.38
CA LEU A 11 21.39 35.63 46.24
C LEU A 11 20.81 35.28 44.86
N LEU A 12 21.69 35.03 43.90
CA LEU A 12 21.35 34.33 42.66
C LEU A 12 21.02 32.88 43.00
N CYS A 13 19.73 32.56 43.14
CA CYS A 13 19.26 31.18 43.20
C CYS A 13 19.46 30.53 41.82
N TRP A 14 20.60 29.86 41.62
CA TRP A 14 20.74 28.84 40.57
C TRP A 14 19.95 27.60 40.98
N GLY A 15 18.66 27.58 40.62
CA GLY A 15 17.92 26.33 40.54
C GLY A 15 18.31 25.62 39.24
N PRO A 16 18.61 24.31 39.25
CA PRO A 16 18.73 23.56 38.00
C PRO A 16 17.39 23.64 37.28
N ALA A 17 17.40 24.10 36.03
CA ALA A 17 16.25 23.97 35.15
C ALA A 17 15.96 22.47 35.00
N MET A 18 14.93 21.99 35.70
CA MET A 18 14.45 20.63 35.52
C MET A 18 13.76 20.60 34.17
N ALA A 19 14.48 20.09 33.16
CA ALA A 19 13.89 19.74 31.88
C ALA A 19 12.76 18.73 32.14
N ASP A 20 11.56 19.08 31.67
CA ASP A 20 10.37 18.26 31.77
C ASP A 20 10.61 16.94 31.00
N PRO A 21 10.61 15.75 31.65
CA PRO A 21 10.89 14.48 30.97
C PRO A 21 9.69 13.98 30.14
N GLY A 22 8.65 14.79 29.96
CA GLY A 22 7.40 14.43 29.30
C GLY A 22 7.24 14.85 27.83
N ALA A 23 8.21 15.53 27.21
CA ALA A 23 8.16 15.80 25.77
C ALA A 23 8.51 14.52 24.99
N SER A 24 7.51 13.65 24.79
CA SER A 24 7.66 12.49 23.92
C SER A 24 8.09 12.98 22.53
N SER A 25 9.34 12.69 22.14
CA SER A 25 9.79 12.95 20.79
C SER A 25 8.86 12.19 19.85
N GLU A 26 8.12 12.93 19.04
CA GLU A 26 7.25 12.35 18.04
C GLU A 26 8.02 11.35 17.16
N SER A 27 7.42 10.20 16.86
CA SER A 27 8.07 9.25 15.94
C SER A 27 8.09 9.81 14.52
N VAL A 28 9.13 9.48 13.75
CA VAL A 28 9.28 9.89 12.34
C VAL A 28 8.02 9.60 11.52
N GLU A 29 7.35 8.48 11.79
CA GLU A 29 6.09 8.11 11.14
C GLU A 29 4.93 9.05 11.47
N HIS A 30 4.79 9.49 12.72
CA HIS A 30 3.76 10.47 13.08
C HIS A 30 4.01 11.77 12.31
N ALA A 31 5.27 12.21 12.22
CA ALA A 31 5.64 13.44 11.53
C ALA A 31 5.34 13.34 10.02
N LEU A 32 5.71 12.21 9.39
CA LEU A 32 5.40 11.91 8.00
C LEU A 32 3.89 11.85 7.76
N CYS A 33 3.13 11.22 8.67
CA CYS A 33 1.68 11.15 8.54
C CYS A 33 1.02 12.52 8.59
N ARG A 34 1.43 13.40 9.50
CA ARG A 34 0.93 14.78 9.52
C ARG A 34 1.29 15.56 8.26
N LEU A 35 2.49 15.36 7.73
CA LEU A 35 2.92 16.00 6.49
C LEU A 35 2.08 15.51 5.30
N ILE A 36 1.80 14.21 5.21
CA ILE A 36 0.92 13.61 4.20
C ILE A 36 -0.49 14.18 4.31
N GLU A 37 -1.08 14.20 5.51
CA GLU A 37 -2.43 14.71 5.73
C GLU A 37 -2.53 16.22 5.45
N GLY A 38 -1.50 17.00 5.79
CA GLY A 38 -1.38 18.42 5.45
C GLY A 38 -1.28 18.67 3.94
N ALA A 39 -0.43 17.91 3.25
CA ALA A 39 -0.23 18.00 1.81
C ALA A 39 -1.50 17.61 1.04
N ALA A 40 -2.14 16.50 1.40
CA ALA A 40 -3.37 16.03 0.79
C ALA A 40 -4.49 17.08 0.91
N ARG A 41 -4.69 17.64 2.11
CA ARG A 41 -5.65 18.71 2.37
C ARG A 41 -5.39 19.96 1.55
N SER A 42 -4.12 20.37 1.42
CA SER A 42 -3.74 21.57 0.63
C SER A 42 -4.07 21.40 -0.85
N GLN A 43 -4.01 20.18 -1.36
CA GLN A 43 -4.30 19.84 -2.75
C GLN A 43 -5.74 19.32 -2.95
N ARG A 44 -6.56 19.33 -1.89
CA ARG A 44 -7.96 18.82 -1.90
C ARG A 44 -8.08 17.39 -2.43
N ILE A 45 -7.10 16.54 -2.14
CA ILE A 45 -7.14 15.11 -2.44
C ILE A 45 -7.33 14.29 -1.15
N PRO A 46 -7.88 13.07 -1.23
CA PRO A 46 -8.01 12.19 -0.08
C PRO A 46 -6.63 11.84 0.52
N HIS A 47 -6.47 12.00 1.83
CA HIS A 47 -5.20 11.68 2.48
C HIS A 47 -4.93 10.17 2.51
N ASP A 48 -5.97 9.32 2.49
CA ASP A 48 -5.81 7.88 2.47
C ASP A 48 -5.22 7.39 1.14
N LEU A 49 -5.62 8.00 0.01
CA LEU A 49 -4.98 7.82 -1.29
C LEU A 49 -3.49 8.15 -1.21
N LEU A 50 -3.15 9.37 -0.75
CA LEU A 50 -1.76 9.82 -0.68
C LEU A 50 -0.94 8.96 0.28
N THR A 51 -1.52 8.54 1.40
CA THR A 51 -0.88 7.62 2.35
C THR A 51 -0.54 6.28 1.69
N LYS A 52 -1.51 5.63 1.03
CA LYS A 52 -1.30 4.35 0.33
C LYS A 52 -0.29 4.49 -0.80
N LEU A 53 -0.31 5.61 -1.52
CA LEU A 53 0.64 5.93 -2.57
C LEU A 53 2.07 6.02 -2.02
N ILE A 54 2.33 6.89 -1.05
CA ILE A 54 3.67 7.09 -0.48
C ILE A 54 4.17 5.79 0.18
N TRP A 55 3.26 5.01 0.79
CA TRP A 55 3.59 3.69 1.30
C TRP A 55 4.00 2.71 0.20
N GLN A 56 3.29 2.70 -0.92
CA GLN A 56 3.56 1.82 -2.05
C GLN A 56 4.89 2.17 -2.74
N GLU A 57 5.26 3.45 -2.77
CA GLU A 57 6.51 3.91 -3.38
C GLU A 57 7.75 3.50 -2.58
N SER A 58 7.77 3.73 -1.27
CA SER A 58 8.99 3.57 -0.48
C SER A 58 8.81 2.86 0.85
N SER A 59 7.57 2.59 1.26
CA SER A 59 7.21 2.19 2.63
C SER A 59 7.72 3.21 3.66
N PHE A 60 7.56 4.51 3.34
CA PHE A 60 7.97 5.67 4.15
C PHE A 60 9.49 5.76 4.38
N ARG A 61 10.29 5.24 3.44
CA ARG A 61 11.77 5.33 3.52
C ARG A 61 12.27 6.45 2.62
N PRO A 62 12.83 7.53 3.18
CA PRO A 62 13.15 8.74 2.42
C PRO A 62 14.41 8.64 1.56
N HIS A 63 15.29 7.66 1.81
CA HIS A 63 16.57 7.52 1.11
C HIS A 63 16.64 6.31 0.17
N VAL A 64 15.50 5.94 -0.43
CA VAL A 64 15.42 4.80 -1.36
C VAL A 64 15.61 5.25 -2.80
N VAL A 65 16.39 4.48 -3.56
CA VAL A 65 16.51 4.61 -5.01
C VAL A 65 16.08 3.30 -5.67
N SER A 66 15.15 3.35 -6.63
CA SER A 66 14.75 2.16 -7.38
C SER A 66 15.81 1.76 -8.41
N PRO A 67 15.77 0.51 -8.92
CA PRO A 67 16.65 0.11 -10.04
C PRO A 67 16.48 0.95 -11.31
N ALA A 68 15.30 1.55 -11.51
CA ALA A 68 15.03 2.46 -12.62
C ALA A 68 15.49 3.91 -12.36
N GLY A 69 15.96 4.21 -11.14
CA GLY A 69 16.44 5.52 -10.74
C GLY A 69 15.41 6.44 -10.11
N ALA A 70 14.24 5.93 -9.70
CA ALA A 70 13.25 6.70 -8.95
C ALA A 70 13.74 7.00 -7.53
N GLN A 71 13.53 8.21 -7.01
CA GLN A 71 14.23 8.74 -5.84
C GLN A 71 13.29 9.13 -4.70
N GLY A 72 13.70 8.73 -3.50
CA GLY A 72 13.19 9.18 -2.22
C GLY A 72 11.81 8.67 -1.83
N ILE A 73 11.18 9.33 -0.86
CA ILE A 73 9.97 8.81 -0.19
C ILE A 73 8.78 8.64 -1.15
N ALA A 74 8.71 9.49 -2.18
CA ALA A 74 7.66 9.51 -3.19
C ALA A 74 8.10 8.98 -4.57
N GLN A 75 9.33 8.44 -4.65
CA GLN A 75 9.92 7.82 -5.84
C GLN A 75 9.77 8.67 -7.11
N PHE A 76 10.15 9.95 -7.05
CA PHE A 76 10.21 10.79 -8.25
C PHE A 76 11.30 10.32 -9.20
N MET A 77 10.99 10.18 -10.48
CA MET A 77 12.01 10.07 -11.51
C MET A 77 12.76 11.41 -11.65
N PRO A 78 14.08 11.42 -11.92
CA PRO A 78 14.84 12.68 -11.99
C PRO A 78 14.32 13.68 -13.03
N GLY A 79 13.79 13.20 -14.16
CA GLY A 79 13.14 14.04 -15.16
C GLY A 79 11.90 14.74 -14.61
N THR A 80 11.00 13.95 -14.00
CA THR A 80 9.77 14.45 -13.37
C THR A 80 10.08 15.40 -12.21
N ALA A 81 11.09 15.12 -11.39
CA ALA A 81 11.51 16.03 -10.31
C ALA A 81 11.88 17.42 -10.86
N ARG A 82 12.68 17.49 -11.93
CA ARG A 82 13.04 18.76 -12.59
C ARG A 82 11.83 19.48 -13.19
N GLU A 83 10.99 18.76 -13.93
CA GLU A 83 9.78 19.32 -14.56
C GLU A 83 8.82 19.92 -13.54
N ARG A 84 8.77 19.34 -12.33
CA ARG A 84 7.86 19.76 -11.25
C ARG A 84 8.53 20.71 -10.25
N GLY A 85 9.79 21.09 -10.47
CA GLY A 85 10.54 21.99 -9.60
C GLY A 85 10.86 21.40 -8.22
N LEU A 86 11.01 20.08 -8.12
CA LEU A 86 11.45 19.40 -6.90
C LEU A 86 12.97 19.45 -6.82
N ILE A 87 13.50 20.16 -5.82
CA ILE A 87 14.95 20.36 -5.64
C ILE A 87 15.58 19.10 -5.05
N ASP A 88 15.05 18.60 -3.94
CA ASP A 88 15.54 17.37 -3.30
C ASP A 88 14.43 16.31 -3.15
N PRO A 89 14.44 15.24 -3.97
CA PRO A 89 13.51 14.13 -3.84
C PRO A 89 13.69 13.29 -2.56
N PHE A 90 14.84 13.36 -1.90
CA PHE A 90 15.13 12.61 -0.67
C PHE A 90 14.66 13.32 0.59
N ASP A 91 14.33 14.60 0.52
CA ASP A 91 13.73 15.38 1.60
C ASP A 91 12.19 15.18 1.61
N PRO A 92 11.62 14.52 2.63
CA PRO A 92 10.18 14.31 2.71
C PRO A 92 9.37 15.60 2.74
N GLU A 93 9.89 16.66 3.37
CA GLU A 93 9.21 17.96 3.49
C GLU A 93 9.02 18.64 2.13
N GLN A 94 9.88 18.34 1.16
CA GLN A 94 9.74 18.78 -0.22
C GLN A 94 8.97 17.76 -1.07
N ALA A 95 9.31 16.48 -0.96
CA ALA A 95 8.81 15.44 -1.84
C ALA A 95 7.32 15.11 -1.62
N ILE A 96 6.84 15.06 -0.38
CA ILE A 96 5.42 14.71 -0.09
C ILE A 96 4.45 15.79 -0.61
N PRO A 97 4.63 17.08 -0.32
CA PRO A 97 3.79 18.13 -0.91
C PRO A 97 3.81 18.12 -2.43
N LYS A 98 4.98 17.86 -3.03
CA LYS A 98 5.11 17.78 -4.48
C LYS A 98 4.40 16.56 -5.08
N ALA A 99 4.42 15.42 -4.39
CA ALA A 99 3.66 14.23 -4.79
C ALA A 99 2.14 14.49 -4.76
N ALA A 100 1.66 15.17 -3.71
CA ALA A 100 0.26 15.58 -3.62
C ALA A 100 -0.15 16.51 -4.78
N GLU A 101 0.68 17.52 -5.06
CA GLU A 101 0.46 18.46 -6.17
C GLU A 101 0.44 17.72 -7.52
N PHE A 102 1.34 16.76 -7.71
CA PHE A 102 1.41 15.98 -8.94
C PHE A 102 0.19 15.07 -9.13
N ILE A 103 -0.26 14.38 -8.08
CA ILE A 103 -1.49 13.58 -8.15
C ILE A 103 -2.72 14.44 -8.43
N ALA A 104 -2.85 15.61 -7.81
CA ALA A 104 -3.95 16.51 -8.09
C ALA A 104 -3.97 16.95 -9.55
N HIS A 105 -2.81 17.38 -10.08
CA HIS A 105 -2.68 17.74 -11.49
C HIS A 105 -3.03 16.58 -12.44
N LEU A 106 -2.57 15.36 -12.14
CA LEU A 106 -2.92 14.18 -12.92
C LEU A 106 -4.42 13.84 -12.83
N SER A 107 -5.03 14.06 -11.67
CA SER A 107 -6.47 13.86 -11.49
C SER A 107 -7.29 14.82 -12.34
N GLU A 108 -6.86 16.08 -12.46
CA GLU A 108 -7.46 17.06 -13.37
C GLU A 108 -7.28 16.63 -14.83
N GLN A 109 -6.08 16.18 -15.20
CA GLN A 109 -5.76 15.76 -16.56
C GLN A 109 -6.57 14.53 -17.01
N PHE A 110 -6.73 13.54 -16.13
CA PHE A 110 -7.36 12.25 -16.46
C PHE A 110 -8.81 12.12 -15.95
N GLY A 111 -9.30 13.11 -15.22
CA GLY A 111 -10.68 13.20 -14.73
C GLY A 111 -11.00 12.40 -13.47
N ASN A 112 -10.08 11.59 -12.94
CA ASN A 112 -10.23 10.92 -11.65
C ASN A 112 -8.90 10.46 -11.03
N LEU A 113 -8.93 10.21 -9.71
CA LEU A 113 -7.77 9.82 -8.92
C LEU A 113 -7.22 8.42 -9.26
N GLY A 114 -8.04 7.52 -9.82
CA GLY A 114 -7.58 6.20 -10.21
C GLY A 114 -6.71 6.20 -11.46
N LEU A 115 -7.12 6.95 -12.48
CA LEU A 115 -6.28 7.20 -13.65
C LEU A 115 -5.07 8.08 -13.31
N ALA A 116 -5.21 9.00 -12.34
CA ALA A 116 -4.08 9.74 -11.80
C ALA A 116 -3.02 8.82 -11.18
N ALA A 117 -3.43 7.85 -10.35
CA ALA A 117 -2.53 6.85 -9.77
C ALA A 117 -1.86 5.98 -10.85
N ALA A 118 -2.61 5.63 -11.91
CA ALA A 118 -2.04 4.93 -13.06
C ALA A 118 -0.97 5.77 -13.78
N ALA A 119 -1.21 7.07 -13.95
CA ALA A 119 -0.30 7.98 -14.63
C ALA A 119 0.93 8.32 -13.77
N TYR A 120 0.78 8.37 -12.45
CA TYR A 120 1.89 8.59 -11.51
C TYR A 120 2.93 7.47 -11.62
N ASN A 121 2.49 6.21 -11.56
CA ASN A 121 3.39 5.05 -11.67
C ASN A 121 3.78 4.73 -13.13
N GLY A 122 2.81 4.74 -14.04
CA GLY A 122 2.98 4.27 -15.41
C GLY A 122 3.45 5.33 -16.40
N GLY A 123 3.42 6.61 -16.02
CA GLY A 123 3.69 7.76 -16.88
C GLY A 123 2.43 8.25 -17.61
N PRO A 124 2.17 9.57 -17.70
CA PRO A 124 0.98 10.13 -18.33
C PRO A 124 0.82 9.73 -19.80
N ALA A 125 1.89 9.80 -20.58
CA ALA A 125 1.85 9.46 -22.01
C ALA A 125 1.38 8.02 -22.25
N ARG A 126 1.81 7.07 -21.40
CA ARG A 126 1.40 5.67 -21.51
C ARG A 126 -0.07 5.48 -21.19
N VAL A 127 -0.58 6.16 -20.17
CA VAL A 127 -2.01 6.11 -19.82
C VAL A 127 -2.85 6.73 -20.94
N THR A 128 -2.41 7.85 -21.52
CA THR A 128 -3.07 8.46 -22.69
C THR A 128 -3.14 7.48 -23.87
N SER A 129 -2.03 6.84 -24.24
CA SER A 129 -2.02 5.84 -25.34
C SER A 129 -2.95 4.67 -25.02
N TRP A 130 -2.90 4.13 -23.81
CA TRP A 130 -3.75 3.02 -23.39
C TRP A 130 -5.24 3.38 -23.46
N LEU A 131 -5.64 4.57 -22.99
CA LEU A 131 -7.03 5.04 -23.06
C LEU A 131 -7.50 5.23 -24.52
N ALA A 132 -6.59 5.59 -25.43
CA ALA A 132 -6.85 5.69 -26.87
C ALA A 132 -6.89 4.32 -27.58
N GLY A 133 -6.76 3.20 -26.85
CA GLY A 133 -6.69 1.86 -27.43
C GLY A 133 -5.35 1.55 -28.12
N GLN A 134 -4.33 2.37 -27.89
CA GLN A 134 -2.99 2.22 -28.45
C GLN A 134 -2.05 1.62 -27.40
N GLY A 135 -1.75 0.32 -27.54
CA GLY A 135 -0.92 -0.40 -26.59
C GLY A 135 -1.67 -0.81 -25.32
N GLY A 136 -0.93 -1.09 -24.25
CA GLY A 136 -1.49 -1.62 -23.00
C GLY A 136 -0.84 -1.04 -21.77
N LEU A 137 -1.57 -1.11 -20.65
CA LEU A 137 -1.04 -0.75 -19.34
C LEU A 137 -0.25 -1.94 -18.73
N PRO A 138 1.01 -1.77 -18.28
CA PRO A 138 1.80 -2.83 -17.68
C PRO A 138 1.13 -3.44 -16.44
N ALA A 139 1.39 -4.73 -16.19
CA ALA A 139 0.88 -5.42 -15.01
C ALA A 139 1.31 -4.75 -13.70
N GLU A 140 2.51 -4.17 -13.66
CA GLU A 140 3.00 -3.38 -12.52
C GLU A 140 2.06 -2.20 -12.21
N THR A 141 1.79 -1.36 -13.19
CA THR A 141 0.89 -0.20 -13.04
C THR A 141 -0.54 -0.61 -12.71
N ARG A 142 -1.04 -1.69 -13.31
CA ARG A 142 -2.37 -2.25 -12.96
C ARG A 142 -2.45 -2.66 -11.49
N ASN A 143 -1.42 -3.35 -10.99
CA ASN A 143 -1.35 -3.75 -9.59
C ASN A 143 -1.19 -2.55 -8.66
N TYR A 144 -0.43 -1.55 -9.09
CA TYR A 144 -0.24 -0.30 -8.35
C TYR A 144 -1.58 0.42 -8.13
N VAL A 145 -2.40 0.56 -9.17
CA VAL A 145 -3.73 1.19 -9.07
C VAL A 145 -4.60 0.44 -8.06
N ILE A 146 -4.64 -0.90 -8.12
CA ILE A 146 -5.39 -1.70 -7.15
C ILE A 146 -4.87 -1.50 -5.72
N ALA A 147 -3.56 -1.46 -5.52
CA ALA A 147 -2.96 -1.27 -4.19
C ALA A 147 -3.30 0.09 -3.58
N VAL A 148 -3.34 1.14 -4.41
CA VAL A 148 -3.56 2.52 -3.97
C VAL A 148 -5.04 2.86 -3.86
N THR A 149 -5.88 2.34 -4.75
CA THR A 149 -7.30 2.73 -4.86
C THR A 149 -8.31 1.64 -4.57
N GLY A 150 -7.88 0.38 -4.41
CA GLY A 150 -8.78 -0.76 -4.21
C GLY A 150 -9.58 -1.19 -5.44
N ARG A 151 -9.37 -0.58 -6.62
CA ARG A 151 -10.12 -0.85 -7.88
C ARG A 151 -9.15 -1.02 -9.04
N SER A 152 -9.59 -1.66 -10.13
CA SER A 152 -8.74 -1.83 -11.31
C SER A 152 -8.64 -0.55 -12.13
N ALA A 153 -7.56 -0.41 -12.92
CA ALA A 153 -7.43 0.70 -13.86
C ALA A 153 -8.57 0.70 -14.89
N GLU A 154 -9.03 -0.47 -15.34
CA GLU A 154 -10.18 -0.62 -16.23
C GLU A 154 -11.47 -0.05 -15.64
N ASP A 155 -11.75 -0.31 -14.37
CA ASP A 155 -12.95 0.19 -13.71
C ASP A 155 -12.95 1.72 -13.70
N TRP A 156 -11.80 2.34 -13.38
CA TRP A 156 -11.63 3.79 -13.42
C TRP A 156 -11.71 4.38 -14.84
N ALA A 157 -11.22 3.65 -15.84
CA ALA A 157 -11.34 4.06 -17.24
C ALA A 157 -12.78 3.96 -17.75
N ALA A 158 -13.54 2.96 -17.29
CA ALA A 158 -14.95 2.82 -17.62
C ALA A 158 -15.78 3.96 -17.01
N ASP A 159 -15.57 4.28 -15.73
CA ASP A 159 -16.25 5.40 -15.06
C ASP A 159 -15.97 6.75 -15.74
N ALA A 160 -14.72 6.96 -16.16
CA ALA A 160 -14.31 8.17 -16.88
C ALA A 160 -15.07 8.33 -18.22
N LYS A 161 -15.29 7.23 -18.95
CA LYS A 161 -16.08 7.24 -20.20
C LYS A 161 -17.54 7.56 -19.95
N GLU A 162 -18.09 7.04 -18.85
CA GLU A 162 -19.50 7.20 -18.49
C GLU A 162 -19.78 8.53 -17.76
N ARG A 163 -18.76 9.35 -17.50
CA ARG A 163 -18.84 10.61 -16.73
C ARG A 163 -19.55 10.43 -15.38
N LYS A 164 -19.36 9.27 -14.75
CA LYS A 164 -19.93 9.00 -13.43
C LYS A 164 -19.22 9.87 -12.38
N SER A 165 -19.97 10.27 -11.35
CA SER A 165 -19.36 10.89 -10.17
C SER A 165 -18.30 9.94 -9.63
N THR A 166 -17.06 10.42 -9.52
CA THR A 166 -15.95 9.65 -8.96
C THR A 166 -15.74 10.07 -7.52
N ASP A 167 -16.82 10.04 -6.75
CA ASP A 167 -16.77 10.28 -5.31
C ASP A 167 -15.82 9.25 -4.70
N TRP A 168 -14.70 9.75 -4.18
CA TRP A 168 -13.74 8.91 -3.50
C TRP A 168 -14.34 8.46 -2.17
N ASP A 169 -14.55 7.16 -2.02
CA ASP A 169 -14.99 6.58 -0.75
C ASP A 169 -13.82 6.61 0.24
N SER A 170 -13.72 7.72 0.97
CA SER A 170 -12.71 7.90 2.01
C SER A 170 -12.98 6.93 3.14
N SER A 171 -12.00 6.10 3.50
CA SER A 171 -12.18 5.11 4.59
C SER A 171 -12.40 5.72 5.98
N GLY A 172 -12.26 7.05 6.13
CA GLY A 172 -12.31 7.77 7.40
C GLY A 172 -11.12 7.47 8.34
N GLN A 173 -10.19 6.62 7.92
CA GLN A 173 -9.03 6.22 8.71
C GLN A 173 -7.93 7.28 8.66
N THR A 174 -7.20 7.46 9.76
CA THR A 174 -6.00 8.32 9.77
C THR A 174 -4.84 7.67 9.01
N CYS A 175 -3.84 8.46 8.60
CA CYS A 175 -2.64 7.93 7.97
C CYS A 175 -2.00 6.80 8.78
N GLN A 176 -1.95 6.95 10.11
CA GLN A 176 -1.35 5.97 11.01
C GLN A 176 -2.10 4.65 11.04
N GLN A 177 -3.44 4.69 11.05
CA GLN A 177 -4.28 3.50 11.00
C GLN A 177 -4.09 2.74 9.68
N ILE A 178 -3.96 3.47 8.58
CA ILE A 178 -3.66 2.91 7.26
C ILE A 178 -2.28 2.24 7.28
N VAL A 179 -1.24 2.95 7.72
CA VAL A 179 0.13 2.42 7.79
C VAL A 179 0.23 1.20 8.71
N ALA A 180 -0.42 1.23 9.86
CA ALA A 180 -0.48 0.08 10.77
C ALA A 180 -1.10 -1.15 10.08
N THR A 181 -2.12 -0.94 9.26
CA THR A 181 -2.76 -2.02 8.49
C THR A 181 -1.84 -2.56 7.38
N LEU A 182 -1.14 -1.66 6.68
CA LEU A 182 -0.25 -2.00 5.56
C LEU A 182 1.05 -2.68 6.01
N ARG A 183 1.51 -2.41 7.23
CA ARG A 183 2.72 -3.02 7.82
C ARG A 183 2.59 -4.49 8.13
N ILE A 184 1.37 -4.96 8.43
CA ILE A 184 1.14 -6.37 8.76
C ILE A 184 1.33 -7.18 7.47
N PRO A 185 2.36 -8.02 7.36
CA PRO A 185 2.61 -8.81 6.16
C PRO A 185 1.38 -9.70 5.90
N GLY A 186 0.71 -9.46 4.77
CA GLY A 186 -0.49 -10.21 4.38
C GLY A 186 -1.84 -9.55 4.67
N ARG A 187 -1.90 -8.31 5.19
CA ARG A 187 -3.16 -7.59 5.50
C ARG A 187 -3.49 -6.38 4.61
N GLY A 188 -2.89 -6.27 3.42
CA GLY A 188 -3.34 -5.37 2.33
C GLY A 188 -4.49 -5.94 1.48
N GLU A 189 -5.28 -6.82 2.09
CA GLU A 189 -6.54 -7.43 1.62
C GLU A 189 -7.04 -8.19 2.87
N THR A 190 -7.79 -7.53 3.76
CA THR A 190 -8.56 -8.24 4.78
C THR A 190 -9.73 -8.94 4.11
N ILE A 191 -9.45 -10.04 3.41
CA ILE A 191 -10.25 -11.23 3.64
C ILE A 191 -9.58 -11.84 4.85
N GLU A 192 -10.27 -11.91 6.00
CA GLU A 192 -9.91 -12.91 7.01
C GLU A 192 -9.90 -14.25 6.29
N ALA A 193 -8.72 -14.63 5.83
CA ALA A 193 -8.43 -15.92 5.27
C ALA A 193 -8.45 -16.85 6.48
N PRO A 194 -9.48 -17.69 6.67
CA PRO A 194 -9.54 -18.61 7.80
C PRO A 194 -8.22 -19.40 7.86
N PHE A 195 -7.49 -19.24 8.96
CA PHE A 195 -6.34 -20.09 9.24
C PHE A 195 -6.87 -21.38 9.84
N ALA A 196 -6.56 -22.50 9.20
CA ALA A 196 -6.88 -23.83 9.69
C ALA A 196 -5.61 -24.69 9.64
N PRO A 197 -5.41 -25.64 10.55
CA PRO A 197 -4.17 -26.44 10.65
C PRO A 197 -3.91 -27.31 9.40
N TRP A 198 -4.93 -27.58 8.59
CA TRP A 198 -4.82 -28.26 7.31
C TRP A 198 -5.44 -27.43 6.18
N GLY A 199 -5.02 -27.70 4.95
CA GLY A 199 -5.66 -27.10 3.79
C GLY A 199 -5.48 -27.90 2.51
N VAL A 200 -6.47 -27.77 1.62
CA VAL A 200 -6.44 -28.33 0.27
C VAL A 200 -5.90 -27.27 -0.68
N GLN A 201 -4.66 -27.41 -1.13
CA GLN A 201 -4.05 -26.49 -2.09
C GLN A 201 -4.63 -26.70 -3.49
N LEU A 202 -5.20 -25.61 -4.02
CA LEU A 202 -5.90 -25.58 -5.31
C LEU A 202 -5.22 -24.66 -6.32
N ALA A 203 -4.42 -23.70 -5.86
CA ALA A 203 -3.64 -22.82 -6.72
C ALA A 203 -2.29 -22.46 -6.11
N GLY A 204 -1.31 -22.17 -6.96
CA GLY A 204 -0.02 -21.65 -6.56
C GLY A 204 0.64 -20.84 -7.68
N ASN A 205 1.20 -19.68 -7.38
CA ASN A 205 1.88 -18.83 -8.35
C ASN A 205 2.84 -17.84 -7.67
N PHE A 206 3.85 -17.34 -8.38
CA PHE A 206 4.73 -16.26 -7.90
C PHE A 206 4.05 -14.88 -7.88
N SER A 207 2.86 -14.75 -8.45
CA SER A 207 1.97 -13.59 -8.36
C SER A 207 0.75 -13.92 -7.50
N LYS A 208 0.54 -13.15 -6.41
CA LYS A 208 -0.63 -13.28 -5.53
C LYS A 208 -1.94 -13.20 -6.33
N ALA A 209 -2.02 -12.23 -7.25
CA ALA A 209 -3.19 -12.00 -8.08
C ALA A 209 -3.49 -13.19 -9.00
N GLN A 210 -2.48 -13.76 -9.67
CA GLN A 210 -2.67 -14.94 -10.51
C GLN A 210 -3.08 -16.17 -9.71
N ALA A 211 -2.52 -16.34 -8.50
CA ALA A 211 -2.89 -17.42 -7.59
C ALA A 211 -4.37 -17.31 -7.17
N LEU A 212 -4.83 -16.10 -6.82
CA LEU A 212 -6.23 -15.82 -6.47
C LEU A 212 -7.18 -15.98 -7.67
N ALA A 213 -6.81 -15.49 -8.86
CA ALA A 213 -7.60 -15.66 -10.07
C ALA A 213 -7.78 -17.15 -10.43
N THR A 214 -6.74 -17.95 -10.23
CA THR A 214 -6.79 -19.41 -10.43
C THR A 214 -7.73 -20.05 -9.42
N PHE A 215 -7.63 -19.69 -8.14
CA PHE A 215 -8.55 -20.16 -7.10
C PHE A 215 -10.01 -19.79 -7.41
N ARG A 216 -10.30 -18.56 -7.85
CA ARG A 216 -11.67 -18.14 -8.22
C ARG A 216 -12.24 -19.00 -9.35
N ARG A 217 -11.45 -19.27 -10.40
CA ARG A 217 -11.86 -20.18 -11.49
C ARG A 217 -12.13 -21.60 -10.99
N THR A 218 -11.25 -22.13 -10.13
CA THR A 218 -11.44 -23.45 -9.52
C THR A 218 -12.69 -23.49 -8.64
N SER A 219 -12.93 -22.45 -7.85
CA SER A 219 -14.10 -22.33 -6.98
C SER A 219 -15.40 -22.27 -7.77
N GLN A 220 -15.39 -21.62 -8.95
CA GLN A 220 -16.54 -21.58 -9.86
C GLN A 220 -16.78 -22.93 -10.52
N ALA A 221 -15.72 -23.60 -10.98
CA ALA A 221 -15.81 -24.92 -11.62
C ALA A 221 -16.35 -26.00 -10.65
N TYR A 222 -16.00 -25.90 -9.36
CA TYR A 222 -16.44 -26.81 -8.30
C TYR A 222 -17.34 -26.11 -7.28
N ALA A 223 -18.29 -25.28 -7.75
CA ALA A 223 -19.15 -24.47 -6.90
C ALA A 223 -19.90 -25.29 -5.83
N SER A 224 -20.34 -26.52 -6.15
CA SER A 224 -21.00 -27.41 -5.19
C SER A 224 -20.12 -27.81 -3.99
N LEU A 225 -18.79 -27.70 -4.13
CA LEU A 225 -17.81 -28.05 -3.10
C LEU A 225 -17.14 -26.81 -2.48
N LEU A 226 -17.05 -25.71 -3.23
CA LEU A 226 -16.17 -24.58 -2.90
C LEU A 226 -16.83 -23.20 -2.88
N LYS A 227 -18.11 -23.04 -3.26
CA LYS A 227 -18.75 -21.73 -3.45
C LYS A 227 -18.59 -20.76 -2.27
N ASP A 228 -18.71 -21.27 -1.05
CA ASP A 228 -18.65 -20.46 0.18
C ASP A 228 -17.28 -20.55 0.88
N VAL A 229 -16.30 -21.19 0.25
CA VAL A 229 -14.98 -21.41 0.82
C VAL A 229 -14.14 -20.15 0.67
N ARG A 230 -13.90 -19.47 1.79
CA ARG A 230 -12.91 -18.40 1.88
C ARG A 230 -11.49 -18.98 1.76
N PRO A 231 -10.65 -18.52 0.82
CA PRO A 231 -9.32 -19.07 0.63
C PRO A 231 -8.34 -18.68 1.74
N MET A 232 -7.50 -19.63 2.14
CA MET A 232 -6.28 -19.40 2.91
C MET A 232 -5.10 -19.11 1.96
N ILE A 233 -4.44 -17.96 2.14
CA ILE A 233 -3.36 -17.50 1.26
C ILE A 233 -2.02 -17.56 2.01
N ILE A 234 -1.12 -18.42 1.56
CA ILE A 234 0.19 -18.62 2.18
C ILE A 234 1.29 -18.16 1.21
N GLY A 235 1.92 -17.02 1.53
CA GLY A 235 3.11 -16.55 0.82
C GLY A 235 4.38 -17.08 1.47
N THR A 236 5.24 -17.76 0.71
CA THR A 236 6.52 -18.28 1.24
C THR A 236 7.68 -17.88 0.32
N ARG A 237 8.73 -17.31 0.90
CA ARG A 237 10.00 -17.08 0.19
C ARG A 237 10.84 -18.35 0.23
N LEU A 238 10.94 -19.03 -0.89
CA LEU A 238 11.74 -20.23 -1.04
C LEU A 238 13.16 -19.83 -1.46
N ARG A 239 14.07 -19.63 -0.49
CA ARG A 239 15.42 -19.08 -0.73
C ARG A 239 16.25 -19.90 -1.75
N TYR A 240 15.97 -21.19 -1.91
CA TYR A 240 16.62 -22.06 -2.92
C TYR A 240 16.02 -21.94 -4.34
N ARG A 241 14.89 -21.24 -4.50
CA ARG A 241 14.18 -20.98 -5.77
C ARG A 241 14.13 -19.49 -6.13
N GLY A 242 14.97 -18.67 -5.48
CA GLY A 242 15.09 -17.24 -5.70
C GLY A 242 14.51 -16.37 -4.58
N THR A 243 14.43 -15.07 -4.83
CA THR A 243 13.98 -14.05 -3.86
C THR A 243 12.48 -13.78 -3.90
N ARG A 244 11.79 -14.31 -4.91
CA ARG A 244 10.35 -14.07 -5.15
C ARG A 244 9.49 -14.90 -4.21
N THR A 245 8.45 -14.27 -3.66
CA THR A 245 7.44 -14.96 -2.86
C THR A 245 6.60 -15.87 -3.75
N PHE A 246 6.46 -17.14 -3.36
CA PHE A 246 5.51 -18.06 -3.97
C PHE A 246 4.23 -18.10 -3.13
N TYR A 247 3.11 -17.71 -3.74
CA TYR A 247 1.80 -17.68 -3.10
C TYR A 247 1.07 -18.99 -3.36
N ARG A 248 0.56 -19.60 -2.29
CA ARG A 248 -0.25 -20.82 -2.32
C ARG A 248 -1.63 -20.48 -1.81
N VAL A 249 -2.67 -20.90 -2.52
CA VAL A 249 -4.07 -20.67 -2.13
C VAL A 249 -4.72 -22.01 -1.82
N ARG A 250 -5.28 -22.11 -0.62
CA ARG A 250 -5.85 -23.35 -0.07
C ARG A 250 -7.29 -23.15 0.38
N ALA A 251 -8.11 -24.19 0.26
CA ALA A 251 -9.33 -24.30 1.05
C ALA A 251 -8.95 -24.74 2.49
N PRO A 252 -9.35 -24.01 3.54
CA PRO A 252 -9.08 -24.36 4.94
C PRO A 252 -9.78 -25.67 5.37
N ALA A 253 -9.18 -26.39 6.31
CA ALA A 253 -9.78 -27.54 6.98
C ALA A 253 -9.23 -27.74 8.40
N GLU A 254 -10.11 -27.95 9.37
CA GLU A 254 -9.71 -28.14 10.79
C GLU A 254 -8.97 -29.46 11.05
N THR A 255 -9.19 -30.46 10.20
CA THR A 255 -8.54 -31.77 10.34
C THR A 255 -8.00 -32.26 9.01
N ARG A 256 -6.97 -33.11 9.08
CA ARG A 256 -6.43 -33.83 7.93
C ARG A 256 -7.54 -34.60 7.19
N GLN A 257 -8.40 -35.28 7.93
CA GLN A 257 -9.48 -36.10 7.36
C GLN A 257 -10.48 -35.25 6.57
N ALA A 258 -10.84 -34.07 7.07
CA ALA A 258 -11.71 -33.13 6.36
C ALA A 258 -11.05 -32.63 5.07
N ALA A 259 -9.76 -32.28 5.12
CA ALA A 259 -9.00 -31.86 3.93
C ALA A 259 -8.89 -32.99 2.88
N GLU A 260 -8.63 -34.22 3.32
CA GLU A 260 -8.56 -35.39 2.45
C GLU A 260 -9.92 -35.72 1.82
N GLN A 261 -11.02 -35.60 2.57
CA GLN A 261 -12.37 -35.80 2.03
C GLN A 261 -12.70 -34.76 0.96
N LEU A 262 -12.41 -33.48 1.22
CA LEU A 262 -12.62 -32.42 0.23
C LEU A 262 -11.78 -32.66 -1.04
N CYS A 263 -10.50 -33.00 -0.88
CA CYS A 263 -9.63 -33.26 -2.02
C CYS A 263 -10.07 -34.52 -2.80
N ARG A 264 -10.56 -35.57 -2.14
CA ARG A 264 -11.19 -36.72 -2.81
C ARG A 264 -12.39 -36.29 -3.66
N ASN A 265 -13.31 -35.50 -3.10
CA ASN A 265 -14.49 -35.03 -3.83
C ASN A 265 -14.11 -34.21 -5.07
N ILE A 266 -13.10 -33.34 -4.95
CA ILE A 266 -12.58 -32.54 -6.08
C ILE A 266 -11.99 -33.45 -7.15
N ARG A 267 -11.20 -34.47 -6.78
CA ARG A 267 -10.62 -35.43 -7.72
C ARG A 267 -11.68 -36.26 -8.43
N THR A 268 -12.73 -36.70 -7.72
CA THR A 268 -13.87 -37.41 -8.32
C THR A 268 -14.61 -36.53 -9.33
N ALA A 269 -14.68 -35.22 -9.10
CA ALA A 269 -15.22 -34.24 -10.04
C ALA A 269 -14.24 -33.87 -11.19
N GLY A 270 -13.10 -34.56 -11.32
CA GLY A 270 -12.10 -34.32 -12.37
C GLY A 270 -11.09 -33.22 -12.07
N GLY A 271 -11.04 -32.71 -10.84
CA GLY A 271 -10.11 -31.68 -10.40
C GLY A 271 -8.78 -32.18 -9.85
N SER A 272 -7.86 -31.25 -9.62
CA SER A 272 -6.55 -31.52 -9.02
C SER A 272 -6.38 -30.76 -7.71
N CYS A 273 -5.81 -31.44 -6.71
CA CYS A 273 -5.60 -30.88 -5.38
C CYS A 273 -4.50 -31.64 -4.62
N ILE A 274 -3.89 -30.95 -3.65
CA ILE A 274 -2.91 -31.52 -2.73
C ILE A 274 -3.30 -31.12 -1.29
N VAL A 275 -3.33 -32.09 -0.38
CA VAL A 275 -3.57 -31.84 1.05
C VAL A 275 -2.24 -31.56 1.73
N LEU A 276 -2.15 -30.46 2.47
CA LEU A 276 -0.94 -30.06 3.19
C LEU A 276 -1.29 -29.51 4.57
N PRO A 277 -0.42 -29.70 5.57
CA PRO A 277 -0.48 -28.92 6.80
C PRO A 277 -0.18 -27.44 6.48
N SER A 278 -0.81 -26.53 7.23
CA SER A 278 -0.73 -25.08 7.08
C SER A 278 0.53 -24.48 7.67
#